data_AF-H1VZL2-F1
#
_entry.id   AF-H1VZL2-F1
#
_cell.length_a   1.000
_cell.length_b   1.000
_cell.length_c   1.000
_cell.angle_alpha   90.00
_cell.angle_beta   90.00
_cell.angle_gamma   90.00
#
_symmetry.space_group_name_H-M   'P 1'
#
loop_
_entity.id
_entity.type
_entity.pdbx_description
1 polymer ?
#
loop_
_entity_poly.entity_id
_entity_poly.type
_entity_poly.pdbx_seq_one_letter_code
_entity_poly.pdbx_strand_id
1 'polypeptide(L)' 'MKFSKSAAALLSLAASGAAATNTTCRPKIDSEKLQADLTTDNLMANLEALNKIAFANGGNRAFGLPGYAASVDY' A
#
# COMPACT_ATOMS: atom_id res chain seq x y z
N MET A 1 49.22 33.69 -34.79
CA MET A 1 48.70 33.72 -33.40
C MET A 1 48.00 32.38 -33.17
N LYS A 2 48.51 31.60 -32.20
CA LYS A 2 48.19 30.18 -32.00
C LYS A 2 46.82 30.01 -31.34
N PHE A 3 45.99 29.13 -31.89
CA PHE A 3 44.68 28.74 -31.36
C PHE A 3 44.89 27.93 -30.07
N SER A 4 44.48 28.49 -28.94
CA SER A 4 44.51 27.82 -27.63
C SER A 4 43.28 26.93 -27.45
N LYS A 5 43.54 25.68 -27.07
CA LYS A 5 42.56 24.63 -26.76
C LYS A 5 41.83 24.98 -25.46
N SER A 6 40.50 25.01 -25.46
CA SER A 6 39.70 24.98 -24.23
C SER A 6 39.20 23.57 -24.00
N ALA A 7 39.81 22.92 -23.01
CA ALA A 7 39.52 21.58 -22.56
C ALA A 7 38.34 21.56 -21.58
N ALA A 8 37.57 20.47 -21.65
CA ALA A 8 36.84 19.82 -20.57
C ALA A 8 35.88 20.67 -19.71
N ALA A 9 34.61 20.72 -20.10
CA ALA A 9 33.52 21.05 -19.19
C ALA A 9 33.09 19.79 -18.40
N LEU A 10 33.59 19.70 -17.17
CA LEU A 10 32.90 19.32 -15.93
C LEU A 10 31.97 18.09 -15.96
N LEU A 11 32.58 16.92 -15.71
CA LEU A 11 31.93 15.70 -15.26
C LEU A 11 31.86 15.70 -13.72
N SER A 12 30.84 16.34 -13.14
CA SER A 12 30.63 16.32 -11.67
C SER A 12 29.15 16.25 -11.31
N LEU A 13 28.56 15.07 -11.41
CA LEU A 13 27.29 14.75 -10.74
C LEU A 13 27.38 13.38 -10.07
N ALA A 14 28.39 13.21 -9.22
CA ALA A 14 28.61 11.99 -8.45
C ALA A 14 28.91 12.33 -6.98
N ALA A 15 27.95 12.93 -6.27
CA ALA A 15 27.92 12.96 -4.80
C ALA A 15 26.65 13.66 -4.30
N SER A 16 25.50 13.01 -4.41
CA SER A 16 24.31 13.42 -3.65
C SER A 16 23.50 12.19 -3.30
N GLY A 17 23.62 11.73 -2.05
CA GLY A 17 22.62 10.85 -1.44
C GLY A 17 23.10 9.58 -0.77
N ALA A 18 24.38 9.45 -0.37
CA ALA A 18 24.75 8.51 0.68
C ALA A 18 24.25 9.03 2.05
N ALA A 19 22.93 8.94 2.27
CA ALA A 19 22.28 9.22 3.55
C ALA A 19 20.90 8.55 3.61
N ALA A 20 20.85 7.22 3.49
CA ALA A 20 19.73 6.44 3.98
C ALA A 20 20.17 5.79 5.31
N THR A 21 20.18 6.59 6.37
CA THR A 21 20.45 6.12 7.72
C THR A 21 19.30 5.22 8.20
N ASN A 22 19.56 3.92 8.33
CA ASN A 22 18.88 3.01 9.26
C ASN A 22 17.33 3.00 9.28
N THR A 23 16.67 3.10 8.13
CA THR A 23 15.30 2.56 8.05
C THR A 23 15.44 1.05 7.91
N THR A 24 15.12 0.29 8.97
CA THR A 24 14.89 -1.15 8.79
C THR A 24 13.79 -1.29 7.74
N CYS A 25 14.16 -1.70 6.52
CA CYS A 25 13.20 -2.00 5.50
C CYS A 25 12.22 -3.04 6.07
N ARG A 26 10.92 -2.78 5.94
CA ARG A 26 9.92 -3.80 6.28
C ARG A 26 10.23 -5.07 5.45
N PRO A 27 9.98 -6.27 6.00
CA PRO A 27 10.18 -7.50 5.24
C PRO A 27 9.46 -7.41 3.89
N LYS A 28 10.12 -7.88 2.85
CA LYS A 28 9.52 -7.95 1.51
C LYS A 28 8.34 -8.90 1.56
N ILE A 29 7.20 -8.46 1.04
CA ILE A 29 6.02 -9.33 0.87
C ILE A 29 6.32 -10.31 -0.27
N ASP A 30 6.03 -11.58 -0.01
CA ASP A 30 6.03 -12.63 -1.01
C ASP A 30 4.67 -12.67 -1.70
N SER A 31 4.66 -12.41 -3.01
CA SER A 31 3.42 -12.30 -3.79
C SER A 31 2.64 -13.61 -3.85
N GLU A 32 3.34 -14.74 -3.97
CA GLU A 32 2.71 -16.06 -4.09
C GLU A 32 2.10 -16.50 -2.77
N LYS A 33 2.82 -16.28 -1.66
CA LYS A 33 2.29 -16.54 -0.32
C LYS A 33 1.05 -15.69 -0.02
N LEU A 34 1.09 -14.39 -0.32
CA LEU A 34 -0.07 -13.52 -0.10
C LEU A 34 -1.30 -13.97 -0.90
N GLN A 35 -1.11 -14.37 -2.16
CA GLN A 35 -2.22 -14.87 -2.99
C GLN A 35 -2.79 -16.18 -2.46
N ALA A 36 -1.94 -17.08 -1.93
CA ALA A 36 -2.37 -18.33 -1.33
C ALA A 36 -3.25 -18.12 -0.08
N ASP A 37 -3.00 -17.05 0.68
CA ASP A 37 -3.79 -16.69 1.86
C ASP A 37 -5.18 -16.08 1.49
N LEU A 38 -5.34 -15.56 0.27
CA LEU A 38 -6.58 -14.95 -0.23
C LEU A 38 -7.54 -16.00 -0.82
N THR A 39 -8.23 -16.73 0.05
CA THR A 39 -9.17 -17.77 -0.39
C THR A 39 -10.57 -17.22 -0.71
N THR A 40 -11.21 -17.76 -1.74
CA THR A 40 -12.60 -17.43 -2.08
C THR A 40 -13.56 -17.66 -0.91
N ASP A 41 -13.38 -18.74 -0.16
CA ASP A 41 -14.23 -19.08 0.98
C ASP A 41 -14.16 -18.01 2.07
N ASN A 42 -12.97 -17.51 2.38
CA ASN A 42 -12.81 -16.43 3.35
C ASN A 42 -13.41 -15.11 2.84
N LEU A 43 -13.25 -14.80 1.56
CA LEU A 43 -13.86 -13.61 0.96
C LEU A 43 -15.40 -13.69 1.01
N MET A 44 -15.98 -14.85 0.70
CA MET A 44 -17.42 -15.08 0.80
C MET A 44 -17.93 -15.00 2.24
N ALA A 45 -17.19 -15.56 3.20
CA ALA A 45 -17.54 -15.47 4.61
C ALA A 45 -17.64 -14.00 5.10
N ASN A 46 -16.73 -13.14 4.65
CA ASN A 46 -16.80 -11.70 4.92
C ASN A 46 -18.08 -11.06 4.34
N LEU A 47 -18.42 -11.39 3.08
CA LEU A 47 -19.64 -10.86 2.45
C LEU A 47 -20.91 -11.30 3.19
N GLU A 48 -20.98 -12.57 3.62
CA GLU A 48 -22.10 -13.07 4.40
C GLU A 48 -22.23 -12.40 5.77
N ALA A 49 -21.11 -12.17 6.47
CA ALA A 49 -21.09 -11.46 7.75
C ALA A 49 -21.59 -10.02 7.60
N LEU A 50 -21.07 -9.30 6.61
CA LEU A 50 -21.52 -7.93 6.31
C LEU A 50 -22.99 -7.89 5.88
N ASN A 51 -23.47 -8.90 5.14
CA ASN A 51 -24.88 -8.99 4.78
C ASN A 51 -25.78 -9.23 6.01
N LYS A 52 -25.36 -10.09 6.94
CA LYS A 52 -26.06 -10.30 8.23
C LYS A 52 -26.11 -9.00 9.04
N ILE A 53 -25.03 -8.23 9.07
CA ILE A 53 -24.99 -6.91 9.71
C ILE A 53 -26.01 -5.97 9.08
N ALA A 54 -26.09 -5.92 7.74
CA ALA A 54 -27.07 -5.07 7.05
C ALA A 54 -28.51 -5.46 7.45
N PHE A 55 -28.86 -6.75 7.41
CA PHE A 55 -30.20 -7.23 7.78
C PHE A 55 -30.56 -6.93 9.24
N ALA A 56 -29.59 -7.05 10.15
CA ALA A 56 -29.80 -6.74 11.56
C ALA A 56 -29.97 -5.24 11.83
N ASN A 57 -29.55 -4.36 10.91
CA ASN A 57 -29.50 -2.91 11.09
C ASN A 57 -30.38 -2.13 10.09
N GLY A 58 -31.59 -2.64 9.80
CA GLY A 58 -32.54 -1.94 8.93
C GLY A 58 -32.20 -2.06 7.44
N GLY A 59 -31.48 -3.11 7.04
CA GLY A 59 -31.24 -3.47 5.65
C GLY A 59 -30.13 -2.67 4.96
N ASN A 60 -29.28 -1.95 5.69
CA ASN A 60 -28.21 -1.14 5.08
C ASN A 60 -26.98 -0.98 5.99
N ARG A 61 -25.90 -0.46 5.43
CA ARG A 61 -24.63 -0.12 6.12
C ARG A 61 -24.15 1.28 5.72
N ALA A 62 -25.10 2.21 5.54
CA ALA A 62 -24.79 3.55 5.10
C ALA A 62 -24.12 4.37 6.22
N PHE A 63 -23.30 5.34 5.82
CA PHE A 63 -22.60 6.24 6.74
C PHE A 63 -23.55 6.91 7.73
N GLY A 64 -23.13 7.00 9.00
CA GLY A 64 -23.91 7.64 10.07
C GLY A 64 -25.06 6.81 10.63
N LEU A 65 -25.26 5.57 10.13
CA LEU A 65 -26.28 4.64 10.63
C LEU A 65 -25.65 3.47 11.40
N PRO A 66 -26.43 2.77 12.26
CA PRO A 66 -25.92 1.69 13.11
C PRO A 66 -25.22 0.55 12.34
N GLY A 67 -25.74 0.21 11.15
CA GLY A 67 -25.14 -0.83 10.32
C GLY A 67 -23.72 -0.51 9.83
N TYR A 68 -23.38 0.77 9.69
CA TYR A 68 -22.00 1.18 9.39
C TYR A 68 -21.08 0.96 10.59
N ALA A 69 -21.48 1.42 11.79
CA ALA A 69 -20.68 1.22 13.01
C ALA A 69 -20.42 -0.27 13.27
N ALA A 70 -21.47 -1.11 13.17
CA ALA A 70 -21.33 -2.55 13.31
C ALA A 70 -20.44 -3.20 12.22
N SER A 71 -20.35 -2.59 11.02
CA SER A 71 -19.41 -3.04 9.98
C SER A 71 -17.97 -2.67 10.26
N VAL A 72 -17.71 -1.66 11.10
CA VAL A 72 -16.36 -1.22 11.48
C VAL A 72 -15.82 -2.06 12.63
N ASP A 73 -16.70 -2.48 13.53
CA ASP A 73 -16.35 -3.37 14.64
C ASP A 73 -16.02 -4.81 14.18
N TYR A 74 -16.57 -5.22 13.04
CA TYR A 74 -16.30 -6.49 12.37
C TYR A 74 -15.04 -6.40 11.48
#